data_AF-A0A009Z5U3-F1
#
_entry.id   AF-A0A009Z5U3-F1
#
_cell.length_a   1.000
_cell.length_b   1.000
_cell.length_c   1.000
_cell.angle_alpha   90.00
_cell.angle_beta   90.00
_cell.angle_gamma   90.00
#
_symmetry.space_group_name_H-M   'P 1'
#
loop_
_entity.id
_entity.type
_entity.pdbx_description
1 polymer ?
#
loop_
_entity_poly.entity_id
_entity_poly.type
_entity_poly.pdbx_seq_one_letter_code
_entity_poly.pdbx_strand_id
1 'polypeptide(L)' 'MTWAALDILTQNKNGFFPMVEGGRIDHALHDTNAKRALQDTIALNEALDATIKKLQQSDPELKIP' A
#
# COMPACT_ATOMS: atom_id res chain seq x y z
N MET A 1 -3.61 6.51 5.31
CA MET A 1 -2.63 7.38 4.61
C MET A 1 -2.65 7.13 3.10
N THR A 2 -2.46 5.89 2.65
CA THR A 2 -2.40 5.51 1.23
C THR A 2 -3.57 6.03 0.40
N TRP A 3 -4.80 5.90 0.88
CA TRP A 3 -5.99 6.38 0.16
C TRP A 3 -5.99 7.88 -0.11
N ALA A 4 -5.70 8.69 0.90
CA ALA A 4 -5.62 10.14 0.75
C ALA A 4 -4.50 10.56 -0.21
N ALA A 5 -3.37 9.85 -0.19
CA ALA A 5 -2.30 10.08 -1.17
C ALA A 5 -2.76 9.77 -2.60
N LEU A 6 -3.47 8.65 -2.82
CA LEU A 6 -4.01 8.29 -4.14
C LEU A 6 -5.08 9.28 -4.62
N ASP A 7 -5.92 9.81 -3.73
CA ASP A 7 -6.93 10.82 -4.09
C ASP A 7 -6.28 12.10 -4.65
N ILE A 8 -5.07 12.42 -4.21
CA ILE A 8 -4.30 13.56 -4.70
C ILE A 8 -3.52 13.19 -5.97
N LEU A 9 -2.79 12.07 -5.95
CA LEU A 9 -1.90 11.67 -7.04
C LEU A 9 -2.64 11.37 -8.34
N THR A 10 -3.84 10.79 -8.27
CA THR A 10 -4.67 10.46 -9.45
C THR A 10 -5.16 11.69 -10.21
N GLN A 11 -5.11 12.89 -9.62
CA GLN A 11 -5.48 14.14 -10.29
C GLN A 11 -4.40 14.60 -11.29
N ASN A 12 -3.16 14.11 -11.17
CA ASN A 12 -2.07 14.50 -12.06
C ASN A 12 -2.15 13.79 -13.41
N LYS A 13 -2.45 14.55 -14.47
CA LYS A 13 -2.54 14.03 -15.85
C LYS A 13 -1.21 13.56 -16.43
N ASN A 14 -0.08 13.97 -15.85
CA ASN A 14 1.26 13.52 -16.27
C ASN A 14 1.65 12.17 -15.63
N GLY A 15 0.76 11.57 -14.83
CA GLY A 15 1.01 10.33 -14.11
C GLY A 15 1.68 10.55 -12.75
N PHE A 16 1.91 9.45 -12.04
CA PHE A 16 2.49 9.43 -10.71
C PHE A 16 3.15 8.08 -10.42
N PHE A 17 4.00 8.04 -9.38
CA PHE A 17 4.60 6.83 -8.85
C PHE A 17 4.41 6.80 -7.33
N PRO A 18 3.51 5.97 -6.78
CA PRO A 18 3.33 5.85 -5.35
C PRO A 18 4.26 4.76 -4.77
N MET A 19 4.86 5.04 -3.62
CA MET A 19 5.56 4.04 -2.79
C MET A 19 4.89 4.02 -1.41
N VAL A 20 4.60 2.81 -0.91
CA VAL A 20 3.95 2.58 0.37
C VAL A 20 4.81 1.62 1.18
N GLU A 21 5.11 1.99 2.43
CA GLU A 21 6.02 1.24 3.30
C GLU A 21 5.30 0.75 4.57
N GLY A 22 5.50 -0.53 4.92
CA GLY A 22 5.06 -1.14 6.17
C GLY A 22 6.17 -1.19 7.23
N GLY A 23 6.81 -0.05 7.55
CA GLY A 23 8.06 -0.01 8.33
C GLY A 23 7.99 -0.60 9.75
N ARG A 24 6.78 -0.81 10.29
CA ARG A 24 6.60 -1.44 11.61
C ARG A 24 6.92 -2.94 11.62
N ILE A 25 6.87 -3.60 10.46
CA ILE A 25 7.27 -5.02 10.31
C ILE A 25 8.74 -5.19 10.75
N ASP A 26 9.62 -4.34 10.23
CA ASP A 26 11.04 -4.34 10.55
C ASP A 26 11.28 -4.12 12.05
N HIS A 27 10.65 -3.10 12.64
CA HIS A 27 10.76 -2.84 14.08
C HIS A 27 10.29 -4.03 14.93
N ALA A 28 9.18 -4.67 14.55
CA ALA A 28 8.67 -5.84 15.27
C ALA A 28 9.63 -7.04 15.18
N LEU A 29 10.32 -7.21 14.04
CA LEU A 29 11.34 -8.24 13.88
C LEU A 29 12.60 -7.93 14.70
N HIS A 30 13.05 -6.67 14.73
CA HIS A 30 14.14 -6.23 15.61
C HIS A 30 13.83 -6.49 17.08
N ASP A 31 12.58 -6.32 17.50
CA ASP A 31 12.09 -6.63 18.85
C ASP A 31 11.85 -8.14 19.09
N THR A 32 12.10 -9.01 18.11
CA THR A 32 11.79 -10.46 18.17
C THR A 32 10.31 -10.75 18.46
N ASN A 33 9.40 -9.90 17.97
CA ASN A 33 7.96 -9.99 18.19
C ASN A 33 7.22 -10.47 16.93
N ALA A 34 7.21 -11.80 16.74
CA ALA A 34 6.59 -12.44 15.57
C ALA A 34 5.10 -12.11 15.41
N LYS A 35 4.35 -11.99 16.52
CA LYS A 35 2.92 -11.65 16.47
C LYS A 35 2.70 -10.28 15.84
N ARG A 36 3.45 -9.27 16.27
CA ARG A 36 3.33 -7.92 15.71
C ARG A 36 3.81 -7.84 14.28
N ALA A 37 4.93 -8.50 13.95
CA ALA A 37 5.43 -8.54 12.59
C ALA A 37 4.38 -9.09 11.61
N LEU A 38 3.68 -10.17 12.00
CA LEU A 38 2.58 -10.72 11.20
C LEU A 38 1.40 -9.75 11.08
N GLN A 39 0.99 -9.10 12.17
CA GLN A 39 -0.10 -8.12 12.14
C GLN A 39 0.20 -6.93 11.21
N ASP A 40 1.42 -6.39 11.28
CA ASP A 40 1.85 -5.29 10.41
C ASP A 40 1.99 -5.74 8.95
N THR A 41 2.34 -7.01 8.71
CA THR A 41 2.37 -7.61 7.36
C THR A 41 0.97 -7.70 6.76
N ILE A 42 -0.03 -8.13 7.55
CA ILE A 42 -1.43 -8.15 7.12
C ILE A 42 -1.90 -6.73 6.79
N ALA A 43 -1.59 -5.74 7.63
CA ALA A 43 -1.95 -4.35 7.38
C ALA A 43 -1.33 -3.80 6.07
N LEU A 44 -0.09 -4.16 5.75
CA LEU A 44 0.53 -3.81 4.47
C LEU A 44 -0.18 -4.48 3.28
N ASN A 45 -0.55 -5.75 3.41
CA ASN A 45 -1.32 -6.46 2.37
C ASN A 45 -2.69 -5.82 2.14
N GLU A 46 -3.42 -5.47 3.20
CA GLU A 46 -4.71 -4.77 3.10
C GLU A 46 -4.57 -3.41 2.39
N ALA A 47 -3.50 -2.67 2.68
CA ALA A 47 -3.22 -1.40 2.01
C ALA A 47 -2.92 -1.59 0.51
N LEU A 48 -2.22 -2.66 0.14
CA LEU A 48 -1.95 -3.02 -1.26
C LEU A 48 -3.24 -3.41 -1.99
N ASP A 49 -4.05 -4.30 -1.42
CA ASP A 49 -5.33 -4.74 -1.97
C ASP A 49 -6.28 -3.55 -2.21
N ALA A 50 -6.36 -2.64 -1.24
CA ALA A 50 -7.19 -1.46 -1.36
C ALA A 50 -6.67 -0.48 -2.43
N THR A 51 -5.34 -0.39 -2.59
CA THR A 51 -4.70 0.44 -3.63
C THR A 51 -5.01 -0.10 -5.01
N ILE A 52 -4.82 -1.41 -5.22
CA ILE A 52 -5.13 -2.10 -6.47
C ILE A 52 -6.59 -1.88 -6.85
N LYS A 53 -7.52 -2.16 -5.93
CA LYS A 53 -8.96 -2.01 -6.18
C LYS A 53 -9.33 -0.59 -6.57
N LYS A 54 -8.73 0.41 -5.91
CA LYS A 54 -8.98 1.82 -6.23
C LYS A 54 -8.44 2.19 -7.61
N LEU A 55 -7.21 1.77 -7.95
CA LEU A 55 -6.60 2.09 -9.23
C LEU A 55 -7.32 1.39 -10.40
N GLN A 56 -7.79 0.15 -10.22
CA GLN A 56 -8.57 -0.57 -11.22
C GLN A 56 -9.91 0.08 -11.57
N GLN A 57 -10.49 0.89 -10.67
CA GLN A 57 -11.69 1.68 -10.98
C GLN A 57 -11.43 2.75 -12.03
N SER A 58 -10.22 3.32 -12.04
CA SER A 58 -9.79 4.34 -12.99
C SER A 58 -9.04 3.79 -14.20
N ASP A 59 -8.37 2.64 -14.04
CA ASP A 59 -7.61 1.95 -15.08
C ASP A 59 -7.90 0.44 -15.03
N PRO A 60 -8.97 -0.02 -15.71
CA PRO A 60 -9.37 -1.43 -15.71
C PRO A 60 -8.32 -2.38 -16.32
N GLU A 61 -7.37 -1.87 -17.11
CA GLU A 61 -6.31 -2.67 -17.75
C GLU A 61 -5.01 -2.71 -16.93
N LEU A 62 -5.02 -2.12 -15.73
CA LEU A 62 -3.87 -2.09 -14.83
C LEU A 62 -3.35 -3.51 -14.58
N LYS A 63 -2.14 -3.78 -15.09
CA LYS A 63 -1.43 -5.04 -14.88
C LYS A 63 -0.76 -5.04 -13.53
N ILE A 64 -1.07 -6.05 -12.73
CA ILE A 64 -0.44 -6.29 -11.44
C ILE A 64 0.59 -7.40 -11.67
N PRO A 65 1.84 -7.23 -11.21
CA PRO A 65 2.86 -8.27 -11.27
C PRO A 65 2.49 -9.51 -10.44
#